data_AF-A0A6G2D734-F1
#
_entry.id   AF-A0A6G2D734-F1
#
_cell.length_a   1.000
_cell.length_b   1.000
_cell.length_c   1.000
_cell.angle_alpha   90.00
_cell.angle_beta   90.00
_cell.angle_gamma   90.00
#
_symmetry.space_group_name_H-M   'P 1'
#
loop_
_entity.id
_entity.type
_entity.pdbx_description
1 polymer ?
#
loop_
_entity_poly.entity_id
_entity_poly.type
_entity_poly.pdbx_seq_one_letter_code
_entity_poly.pdbx_strand_id
1 'polypeptide(L)' 'ILLPVFQIQMVASRKMQEVQPLVKELRERYPGRDMESRTKLDQEMRQLFKQHGVKQSASLWPILIQMPVLLALFQALS' A
#
# COMPACT_ATOMS: atom_id res chain seq x y z
N ILE A 1 22.97 -12.80 2.23
CA ILE A 1 21.68 -12.96 1.50
C ILE A 1 20.67 -11.84 1.87
N LEU A 2 20.67 -11.32 3.11
CA LEU A 2 19.73 -10.26 3.55
C LEU A 2 20.07 -8.83 3.06
N LEU A 3 21.32 -8.55 2.70
CA LEU A 3 21.77 -7.23 2.21
C LEU A 3 20.96 -6.66 1.03
N PRO A 4 20.70 -7.41 -0.07
CA PRO A 4 19.89 -6.91 -1.17
C PRO A 4 18.43 -6.63 -0.77
N VAL A 5 17.86 -7.44 0.13
CA VAL A 5 16.50 -7.22 0.66
C VAL A 5 16.44 -5.93 1.50
N PHE A 6 17.46 -5.70 2.32
CA PHE A 6 17.54 -4.51 3.17
C PHE A 6 17.67 -3.22 2.35
N GLN A 7 18.43 -3.25 1.26
CA GLN A 7 18.53 -2.13 0.32
C GLN A 7 17.17 -1.82 -0.34
N ILE A 8 16.43 -2.83 -0.78
CA ILE A 8 15.10 -2.65 -1.36
C ILE A 8 14.11 -2.07 -0.34
N GLN A 9 14.14 -2.56 0.91
CA GLN A 9 13.29 -2.03 1.99
C GLN A 9 13.63 -0.57 2.32
N MET A 10 14.91 -0.21 2.41
CA MET A 10 15.32 1.18 2.67
C MET A 10 14.91 2.12 1.54
N VAL A 11 15.09 1.70 0.28
CA VAL A 11 14.67 2.50 -0.89
C VAL A 11 13.15 2.65 -0.92
N ALA A 12 12.40 1.60 -0.61
CA ALA A 12 10.94 1.66 -0.50
C ALA A 12 10.49 2.61 0.62
N SER A 13 11.13 2.55 1.80
CA SER A 13 10.84 3.46 2.91
C SER A 13 11.13 4.92 2.57
N ARG A 14 12.23 5.22 1.87
CA ARG A 14 12.55 6.58 1.42
C ARG A 14 11.51 7.11 0.42
N LYS A 15 11.12 6.31 -0.56
CA LYS A 15 10.05 6.69 -1.51
C LYS A 15 8.72 6.94 -0.80
N MET A 16 8.41 6.17 0.25
CA MET A 16 7.22 6.42 1.07
C MET A 16 7.32 7.73 1.86
N GLN A 17 8.51 8.08 2.37
CA GLN A 17 8.74 9.37 3.03
C GLN A 17 8.62 10.55 2.06
N GLU A 18 9.10 10.41 0.82
CA GLU A 18 8.95 11.41 -0.24
C GLU A 18 7.49 11.60 -0.68
N VAL A 19 6.69 10.53 -0.67
CA VAL A 19 5.27 10.58 -1.06
C VAL A 19 4.37 11.06 0.07
N GLN A 20 4.76 10.92 1.34
CA GLN A 20 3.99 11.40 2.49
C GLN A 20 3.52 12.87 2.39
N PRO A 21 4.38 13.86 2.08
CA PRO A 21 3.93 15.25 1.96
C PRO A 21 2.89 15.43 0.86
N LEU A 22 3.06 14.76 -0.28
CA LEU A 22 2.12 14.82 -1.40
C LEU A 22 0.77 14.18 -1.06
N VAL A 23 0.78 13.10 -0.27
CA VAL A 23 -0.46 12.48 0.25
C VAL A 23 -1.17 13.42 1.23
N LYS A 24 -0.44 14.18 2.03
CA LYS A 24 -1.03 15.19 2.93
C LYS A 24 -1.69 16.31 2.13
N GLU A 25 -0.97 16.86 1.16
CA GLU A 25 -1.51 17.90 0.27
C GLU A 25 -2.75 17.39 -0.49
N LEU A 26 -2.72 16.16 -0.98
CA LEU A 26 -3.87 15.54 -1.62
C LEU A 26 -5.08 15.44 -0.66
N ARG A 27 -4.86 15.04 0.59
CA ARG A 27 -5.93 14.99 1.60
C ARG A 27 -6.48 16.37 1.94
N GLU A 28 -5.64 17.40 1.96
CA GLU A 28 -6.04 18.78 2.20
C GLU A 28 -6.84 19.37 1.02
N ARG A 29 -6.54 18.96 -0.22
CA ARG A 29 -7.33 19.32 -1.42
C ARG A 29 -8.70 18.68 -1.45
N TYR A 30 -8.88 17.53 -0.79
CA TYR A 30 -10.15 16.79 -0.70
C TYR A 30 -10.66 16.69 0.75
N PRO A 31 -11.01 17.81 1.42
CA PRO A 31 -11.51 17.79 2.79
C PRO A 31 -12.96 17.30 2.87
N GLY A 32 -13.67 17.26 1.73
CA GLY A 32 -15.07 16.85 1.64
C GLY A 32 -15.27 15.41 2.10
N ARG A 33 -16.22 15.20 3.01
CA ARG A 33 -16.60 13.86 3.49
C ARG A 33 -17.55 13.12 2.55
N ASP A 34 -17.95 13.75 1.45
CA ASP A 34 -18.86 13.19 0.45
C ASP A 34 -18.29 11.92 -0.18
N MET A 35 -19.17 11.00 -0.56
CA MET A 35 -18.80 9.75 -1.23
C MET A 35 -18.02 10.00 -2.53
N GLU A 36 -18.38 11.05 -3.28
CA GLU A 36 -17.70 11.42 -4.51
C GLU A 36 -16.28 11.93 -4.25
N SER A 37 -16.11 12.80 -3.25
CA SER A 37 -14.81 13.35 -2.83
C SER A 37 -13.85 12.25 -2.36
N ARG A 38 -14.35 11.25 -1.62
CA ARG A 38 -13.56 10.08 -1.21
C ARG A 38 -13.14 9.23 -2.40
N THR A 39 -14.03 9.03 -3.36
CA THR A 39 -13.73 8.25 -4.56
C THR A 39 -12.65 8.93 -5.41
N LYS A 40 -12.73 10.25 -5.57
CA LYS A 40 -11.69 11.05 -6.25
C LYS A 40 -10.37 11.03 -5.50
N LEU A 41 -10.40 11.22 -4.18
CA LEU A 41 -9.22 11.10 -3.32
C LEU A 41 -8.54 9.74 -3.50
N ASP A 42 -9.30 8.65 -3.49
CA ASP A 42 -8.75 7.31 -3.68
C ASP A 42 -8.16 7.10 -5.09
N GLN A 43 -8.79 7.67 -6.13
CA GLN A 43 -8.27 7.62 -7.50
C GLN A 43 -6.96 8.41 -7.65
N GLU A 44 -6.92 9.65 -7.16
CA GLU A 44 -5.72 10.49 -7.23
C GLU A 44 -4.61 9.94 -6.35
N MET A 45 -4.94 9.39 -5.18
CA MET A 45 -3.97 8.75 -4.30
C MET A 45 -3.32 7.55 -4.99
N ARG A 46 -4.10 6.72 -5.70
CA ARG A 46 -3.55 5.63 -6.52
C ARG A 46 -2.68 6.14 -7.67
N GLN A 47 -3.07 7.21 -8.35
CA GLN A 47 -2.26 7.83 -9.40
C GLN A 47 -0.94 8.38 -8.86
N LEU A 48 -0.97 9.06 -7.71
CA LEU A 48 0.20 9.61 -7.03
C LEU A 48 1.21 8.51 -6.68
N PHE A 49 0.73 7.41 -6.07
CA PHE A 49 1.57 6.26 -5.76
C PHE A 49 2.16 5.60 -7.02
N LYS A 50 1.38 5.53 -8.11
CA LYS A 50 1.82 5.00 -9.39
C LYS A 50 2.90 5.87 -10.04
N GLN A 51 2.75 7.19 -10.02
CA GLN A 51 3.73 8.16 -10.54
C GLN A 51 5.06 8.09 -9.78
N HIS A 52 5.01 7.89 -8.46
CA HIS A 52 6.21 7.79 -7.62
C HIS A 52 6.79 6.36 -7.55
N GLY A 53 6.22 5.41 -8.30
CA GLY A 53 6.71 4.03 -8.38
C GLY A 53 6.58 3.25 -7.07
N VAL A 54 5.67 3.66 -6.18
CA VAL A 54 5.34 2.93 -4.95
C VAL A 54 4.36 1.81 -5.30
N LYS A 55 4.83 0.56 -5.25
CA LYS A 55 4.02 -0.62 -5.53
C LYS A 55 3.14 -0.96 -4.31
N GLN A 56 1.96 -0.34 -4.18
CA GLN A 56 0.98 -0.70 -3.13
C GLN A 56 0.57 -2.18 -3.18
N SER A 57 0.56 -2.79 -4.36
CA SER A 57 0.20 -4.20 -4.53
C SER A 57 1.21 -5.16 -3.91
N ALA A 58 2.48 -4.76 -3.73
CA ALA A 58 3.50 -5.63 -3.16
C ALA A 58 3.20 -6.05 -1.71
N SER A 59 2.43 -5.27 -0.96
CA SER A 59 2.03 -5.60 0.42
C SER A 59 0.89 -6.61 0.51
N LEU A 60 0.12 -6.84 -0.57
CA LEU A 60 -1.01 -7.79 -0.57
C LEU A 60 -0.59 -9.21 -0.98
N TRP A 61 0.48 -9.35 -1.78
CA TRP A 61 1.02 -10.66 -2.19
C TRP A 61 1.39 -11.60 -1.03
N PRO A 62 2.02 -11.14 0.07
CA PRO A 62 2.38 -12.01 1.20
C PRO A 62 1.14 -12.58 1.91
N ILE A 63 0.06 -11.80 2.00
CA ILE A 63 -1.16 -12.22 2.67
C ILE A 63 -1.85 -13.34 1.88
N LEU A 64 -1.92 -13.19 0.55
CA LEU A 64 -2.52 -14.21 -0.34
C LEU A 64 -1.78 -15.55 -0.27
N ILE A 65 -0.46 -15.53 -0.12
CA ILE A 65 0.37 -16.75 0.02
C ILE A 65 0.20 -17.38 1.42
N GLN A 66 -0.18 -16.61 2.45
CA GLN A 66 -0.37 -17.08 3.83
C GLN A 66 -1.78 -17.63 4.12
N MET A 67 -2.82 -17.16 3.42
CA MET A 67 -4.21 -17.66 3.56
C MET A 67 -4.38 -19.19 3.47
N PRO A 68 -3.64 -19.94 2.61
CA PRO A 68 -3.74 -21.39 2.54
C PRO A 68 -3.43 -22.09 3.87
N VAL A 69 -2.50 -21.55 4.67
CA VAL A 69 -2.14 -22.12 5.98
C VAL A 69 -3.30 -22.00 6.96
N LEU A 70 -4.03 -20.88 6.94
CA LEU A 70 -5.20 -20.70 7.80
C LEU A 70 -6.36 -21.63 7.39
N LEU A 71 -6.58 -21.83 6.09
CA LEU A 71 -7.57 -22.79 5.59
C LEU A 71 -7.21 -24.24 5.94
N ALA A 72 -5.93 -24.62 5.82
CA ALA A 72 -5.46 -25.95 6.18
C ALA A 72 -5.61 -26.23 7.69
N LEU A 73 -5.35 -25.22 8.54
CA LEU A 73 -5.58 -25.33 9.98
C LEU A 73 -7.07 -25.43 10.34
N PHE A 74 -7.94 -24.70 9.65
CA PHE A 74 -9.40 -24.79 9.84
C PHE A 74 -9.94 -26.16 9.42
N GLN A 75 -9.43 -26.72 8.32
CA GLN A 75 -9.82 -28.04 7.81
C GLN A 75 -9.27 -29.20 8.66
N ALA A 76 -8.15 -29.01 9.37
CA ALA A 76 -7.58 -30.03 10.26
C ALA A 76 -8.21 -30.05 11.66
N LEU A 77 -8.87 -28.96 12.07
CA LEU A 77 -9.52 -28.83 13.39
C LEU A 77 -11.05 -29.04 13.34
N SER A 78 -11.62 -29.13 12.14
CA SER A 78 -13.02 -29.48 11.87
C SER A 78 -13.15 -30.96 11.50
#